data_AF-A0A5A9ZLS1-F1
#
_entry.id   AF-A0A5A9ZLS1-F1
#
_cell.length_a   1.000
_cell.length_b   1.000
_cell.length_c   1.000
_cell.angle_alpha   90.00
_cell.angle_beta   90.00
_cell.angle_gamma   90.00
#
_symmetry.space_group_name_H-M   'P 1'
#
loop_
_entity.id
_entity.type
_entity.pdbx_description
1 polymer ?
#
loop_
_entity_poly.entity_id
_entity_poly.type
_entity_poly.pdbx_seq_one_letter_code
_entity_poly.pdbx_strand_id
1 'polypeptide(L)'
;MRIKDPRLRIRGLVRSYRDRHGRRARALAVRLDGDDDEVVVRPWELRLPRSVVYAAARSRGLEPVGGTRALVQRGPWLEPMRFTRTSAPTSRRVAGRSIPAQDR
;
A
#
# COMPACT_ATOMS: atom_id res chain seq x y z
N MET A 1 -18.19 -36.00 20.75
CA MET A 1 -18.65 -36.11 19.35
C MET A 1 -17.76 -35.23 18.46
N ARG A 2 -16.78 -35.81 17.75
CA ARG A 2 -15.83 -35.07 16.91
C ARG A 2 -16.49 -34.76 15.57
N ILE A 3 -16.74 -33.49 15.27
CA ILE A 3 -17.13 -33.03 13.93
C ILE A 3 -15.93 -33.27 13.01
N LYS A 4 -15.96 -34.36 12.23
CA LYS A 4 -14.95 -34.74 11.24
C LYS A 4 -15.40 -34.42 9.81
N ASP A 5 -16.09 -33.29 9.59
CA ASP A 5 -16.26 -32.81 8.21
C ASP A 5 -15.09 -31.87 7.86
N PRO A 6 -14.14 -32.30 7.01
CA PRO A 6 -13.01 -31.48 6.62
C PRO A 6 -13.43 -30.18 5.93
N ARG A 7 -14.59 -30.14 5.25
CA ARG A 7 -15.05 -28.94 4.56
C ARG A 7 -15.51 -27.85 5.52
N LEU A 8 -16.18 -28.23 6.61
CA LEU A 8 -16.56 -27.30 7.68
C LEU A 8 -15.32 -26.73 8.39
N ARG A 9 -14.29 -27.56 8.58
CA ARG A 9 -13.00 -27.13 9.14
C ARG A 9 -12.28 -26.13 8.23
N ILE A 10 -12.26 -26.39 6.92
CA ILE A 10 -11.65 -25.50 5.92
C ILE A 10 -12.39 -24.16 5.86
N ARG A 11 -13.73 -24.17 5.82
CA ARG A 11 -14.53 -22.93 5.82
C ARG A 11 -14.30 -22.10 7.09
N GLY A 12 -14.25 -22.74 8.25
CA GLY A 12 -13.92 -22.08 9.52
C GLY A 12 -12.52 -21.47 9.54
N LEU A 13 -11.54 -22.16 8.95
CA LEU A 13 -10.17 -21.67 8.81
C LEU A 13 -10.09 -20.47 7.87
N VAL A 14 -10.75 -20.53 6.70
CA VAL A 14 -10.80 -19.43 5.73
C VAL A 14 -11.46 -18.21 6.34
N ARG A 15 -12.57 -18.38 7.09
CA ARG A 15 -13.24 -17.28 7.79
C ARG A 15 -12.34 -16.65 8.84
N SER A 16 -11.72 -17.45 9.70
CA SER A 16 -10.78 -16.98 10.73
C SER A 16 -9.56 -16.28 10.13
N TYR A 17 -9.03 -16.80 9.03
CA TYR A 17 -7.93 -16.19 8.28
C TYR A 17 -8.36 -14.84 7.68
N ARG A 18 -9.52 -14.80 7.00
CA ARG A 18 -10.09 -13.59 6.42
C ARG A 18 -10.39 -12.53 7.48
N ASP A 19 -10.94 -12.89 8.63
CA ASP A 19 -11.25 -11.95 9.70
C ASP A 19 -9.97 -11.37 10.31
N ARG A 20 -8.95 -12.20 10.52
CA ARG A 20 -7.65 -11.77 11.04
C ARG A 20 -6.93 -10.83 10.06
N HIS A 21 -6.88 -11.20 8.78
CA HIS A 21 -6.27 -10.36 7.74
C HIS A 21 -7.12 -9.12 7.45
N GLY A 22 -8.44 -9.23 7.52
CA GLY A 22 -9.39 -8.13 7.35
C GLY A 22 -9.24 -7.07 8.43
N ARG A 23 -9.07 -7.46 9.70
CA ARG A 23 -8.78 -6.51 10.79
C ARG A 23 -7.48 -5.75 10.57
N ARG A 24 -6.41 -6.45 10.14
CA ARG A 24 -5.11 -5.81 9.85
C ARG A 24 -5.20 -4.87 8.64
N ALA A 25 -5.89 -5.29 7.59
CA ALA A 25 -6.10 -4.49 6.39
C ALA A 25 -6.92 -3.23 6.69
N ARG A 26 -7.98 -3.33 7.52
CA ARG A 26 -8.75 -2.16 7.98
C ARG A 26 -7.89 -1.22 8.81
N ALA A 27 -7.10 -1.74 9.75
CA ALA A 27 -6.21 -0.94 10.57
C ALA A 27 -5.09 -0.25 9.75
N LEU A 28 -4.69 -0.84 8.63
CA LEU A 28 -3.79 -0.21 7.67
C LEU A 28 -4.52 0.89 6.87
N ALA A 29 -5.72 0.61 6.36
CA ALA A 29 -6.51 1.57 5.59
C ALA A 29 -6.74 2.87 6.39
N VAL A 30 -7.20 2.76 7.64
CA VAL A 30 -7.43 3.92 8.53
C VAL A 30 -6.18 4.79 8.68
N ARG A 31 -4.97 4.21 8.72
CA ARG A 31 -3.72 4.98 8.82
C ARG A 31 -3.35 5.68 7.51
N LEU A 32 -3.66 5.07 6.37
CA LEU A 32 -3.30 5.59 5.06
C LEU A 32 -4.33 6.59 4.51
N ASP A 33 -5.58 6.53 4.99
CA ASP A 33 -6.68 7.40 4.58
C ASP A 33 -6.71 8.72 5.38
N GLY A 34 -5.76 8.96 6.29
CA GLY A 34 -5.63 10.21 7.01
C GLY A 34 -5.24 11.40 6.12
N ASP A 35 -5.56 12.60 6.57
CA ASP A 35 -5.30 13.84 5.81
C ASP A 35 -3.84 14.30 5.88
N ASP A 36 -3.01 13.67 6.70
CA ASP A 36 -1.58 14.01 6.86
C ASP A 36 -0.79 13.84 5.55
N ASP A 37 0.09 14.81 5.25
CA ASP A 37 0.96 14.78 4.07
C ASP A 37 2.10 13.76 4.20
N GLU A 38 2.48 13.41 5.43
CA GLU A 38 3.41 12.33 5.76
C GLU A 38 2.71 11.25 6.58
N VAL A 39 2.81 10.00 6.14
CA VAL A 39 2.25 8.84 6.83
C VAL A 39 3.36 7.92 7.29
N VAL A 40 3.43 7.67 8.59
CA VAL A 40 4.40 6.74 9.20
C VAL A 40 3.70 5.45 9.59
N VAL A 41 4.11 4.34 8.97
CA VAL A 41 3.55 3.00 9.24
C VAL A 41 4.63 2.10 9.82
N ARG A 42 4.29 1.41 10.91
CA ARG A 42 5.14 0.38 11.52
C ARG A 42 4.61 -1.01 11.18
N PRO A 43 5.17 -1.72 10.19
CA PRO A 43 4.59 -2.96 9.69
C PRO A 43 4.49 -4.07 10.74
N TRP A 44 5.38 -4.09 11.73
CA TRP A 44 5.38 -5.06 12.83
C TRP A 44 4.19 -4.88 13.79
N GLU A 45 3.72 -3.65 14.03
CA GLU A 45 2.51 -3.38 14.82
C GLU A 45 1.26 -3.93 14.13
N LEU A 46 1.23 -3.84 12.80
CA LEU A 46 0.15 -4.36 11.96
C LEU A 46 0.29 -5.85 11.65
N ARG A 47 1.47 -6.44 11.89
CA ARG A 47 1.84 -7.80 11.49
C ARG A 47 1.56 -8.05 10.00
N LEU A 48 1.96 -7.09 9.15
CA LEU A 48 1.82 -7.14 7.69
C LEU A 48 3.21 -7.08 7.00
N PRO A 49 3.39 -7.74 5.85
CA PRO A 49 4.59 -7.57 5.03
C PRO A 49 4.72 -6.15 4.48
N ARG A 50 5.95 -5.63 4.33
CA ARG A 50 6.22 -4.29 3.74
C ARG A 50 5.67 -4.15 2.33
N SER A 51 5.70 -5.21 1.52
CA SER A 51 5.14 -5.20 0.17
C SER A 51 3.65 -4.92 0.16
N VAL A 52 2.91 -5.46 1.14
CA VAL A 52 1.46 -5.21 1.31
C VAL A 52 1.22 -3.77 1.73
N VAL A 53 1.99 -3.26 2.70
CA VAL A 53 1.89 -1.87 3.14
C VAL A 53 2.22 -0.91 1.99
N TYR A 54 3.30 -1.17 1.26
CA TYR A 54 3.72 -0.40 0.10
C TYR A 54 2.66 -0.41 -1.01
N ALA A 55 2.14 -1.58 -1.38
CA ALA A 55 1.10 -1.68 -2.40
C ALA A 55 -0.16 -0.90 -2.02
N ALA A 56 -0.57 -0.98 -0.75
CA ALA A 56 -1.74 -0.26 -0.24
C ALA A 56 -1.52 1.26 -0.14
N ALA A 57 -0.30 1.70 0.17
CA ALA A 57 0.08 3.11 0.17
C ALA A 57 0.10 3.65 -1.27
N ARG A 58 0.74 2.94 -2.20
CA ARG A 58 0.83 3.31 -3.61
C ARG A 58 -0.55 3.42 -4.26
N SER A 59 -1.48 2.53 -3.91
CA SER A 59 -2.87 2.60 -4.42
C SER A 59 -3.63 3.85 -3.94
N ARG A 60 -3.10 4.60 -2.97
CA ARG A 60 -3.64 5.87 -2.44
C ARG A 60 -2.83 7.10 -2.86
N GLY A 61 -1.92 6.95 -3.81
CA GLY A 61 -1.06 8.05 -4.28
C GLY A 61 0.05 8.43 -3.30
N LEU A 62 0.38 7.55 -2.36
CA LEU A 62 1.50 7.73 -1.43
C LEU A 62 2.76 7.07 -2.00
N GLU A 63 3.90 7.76 -1.89
CA GLU A 63 5.20 7.25 -2.32
C GLU A 63 6.15 7.14 -1.11
N PRO A 64 7.02 6.12 -1.06
CA PRO A 64 7.95 5.94 0.04
C PRO A 64 9.01 7.04 0.06
N VAL A 65 9.26 7.60 1.24
CA VAL A 65 10.38 8.51 1.46
C VAL A 65 11.69 7.75 1.21
N GLY A 66 12.56 8.31 0.37
CA GLY A 66 13.79 7.63 -0.08
C GLY A 66 13.58 6.65 -1.23
N GLY A 67 12.37 6.58 -1.80
CA GLY A 67 12.03 5.78 -2.97
C GLY A 67 11.97 4.27 -2.71
N THR A 68 11.80 3.48 -3.77
CA THR A 68 11.60 2.02 -3.69
C THR A 68 12.80 1.27 -3.10
N ARG A 69 14.00 1.88 -3.11
CA ARG A 69 15.21 1.31 -2.47
C ARG A 69 15.04 1.12 -0.96
N ALA A 70 14.19 1.92 -0.30
CA ALA A 70 13.84 1.75 1.12
C ALA A 70 13.08 0.43 1.41
N LEU A 71 12.64 -0.29 0.38
CA LEU A 71 11.98 -1.59 0.50
C LEU A 71 12.96 -2.78 0.45
N VAL A 72 14.23 -2.55 0.06
CA VAL A 72 15.19 -3.61 -0.28
C VAL A 72 16.09 -4.03 0.90
N GLN A 73 16.06 -3.32 2.03
CA GLN A 73 16.90 -3.68 3.18
C GLN A 73 16.67 -5.14 3.63
N ARG A 74 17.76 -5.83 3.98
CA ARG A 74 17.71 -7.20 4.52
C ARG A 74 17.74 -7.15 6.05
N GLY A 75 17.00 -8.03 6.71
CA GLY A 75 17.01 -8.18 8.18
C GLY A 75 15.63 -8.09 8.84
N PRO A 76 15.53 -8.31 10.16
CA PRO A 76 14.31 -8.08 10.92
C PRO A 76 13.94 -6.59 10.85
N TRP A 77 12.76 -6.31 10.34
CA TRP A 77 12.32 -4.96 10.03
C TRP A 77 11.87 -4.23 11.30
N LEU A 78 12.77 -3.42 11.86
CA LEU A 78 12.53 -2.54 13.02
C LEU A 78 12.32 -1.07 12.62
N GLU A 79 12.50 -0.74 11.35
CA GLU A 79 12.43 0.65 10.85
C GLU A 79 11.06 1.01 10.26
N PRO A 80 10.44 2.13 10.69
CA PRO A 80 9.14 2.55 10.18
C PRO A 80 9.19 2.84 8.68
N MET A 81 8.09 2.56 7.99
CA MET A 81 7.89 3.00 6.61
C MET A 81 7.31 4.39 6.63
N ARG A 82 7.98 5.34 5.98
CA ARG A 82 7.51 6.71 5.80
C ARG A 82 7.03 6.88 4.38
N PHE A 83 5.88 7.50 4.22
CA PHE A 83 5.29 7.80 2.94
C PHE A 83 4.91 9.27 2.89
N THR A 84 4.98 9.85 1.70
CA THR A 84 4.46 11.20 1.46
C THR A 84 3.41 11.17 0.37
N ARG A 85 2.43 12.08 0.49
CA ARG A 85 1.46 12.29 -0.58
C ARG A 85 2.18 12.81 -1.81
N THR A 86 1.94 12.16 -2.93
CA THR A 86 2.40 12.68 -4.21
C THR A 86 1.61 13.97 -4.42
N SER A 87 2.23 15.14 -4.22
CA SER A 87 1.72 16.36 -4.82
C SER A 87 1.58 16.04 -6.29
N ALA A 88 0.34 16.04 -6.80
CA ALA A 88 0.04 15.60 -8.15
C ALA A 88 1.10 16.16 -9.10
N PRO A 89 1.64 15.38 -10.05
CA PRO A 89 2.49 15.98 -11.07
C PRO A 89 1.67 17.11 -11.66
N THR A 90 2.10 18.36 -11.45
CA THR A 90 1.62 19.51 -12.19
C THR A 90 1.59 19.02 -13.62
N SER A 91 0.39 18.85 -14.16
CA SER A 91 0.21 18.42 -15.52
C SER A 91 0.97 19.44 -16.33
N ARG A 92 2.17 19.07 -16.77
CA ARG A 92 3.01 19.92 -17.59
C ARG A 92 2.21 20.02 -18.87
N ARG A 93 1.41 21.08 -18.97
CA ARG A 93 0.87 21.58 -20.23
C ARG A 93 2.05 21.53 -21.17
N VAL A 94 2.01 20.58 -22.11
CA VAL A 94 2.89 20.62 -23.26
C VAL A 94 2.44 21.88 -23.98
N ALA A 95 3.08 22.99 -23.65
CA ALA A 95 2.95 24.24 -24.38
C ALA A 95 3.25 23.91 -25.85
N GLY A 96 2.40 24.47 -26.71
CA GLY A 96 2.18 24.00 -28.07
C GLY A 96 3.47 23.69 -28.83
N ARG A 97 3.53 22.48 -29.37
CA ARG A 97 4.34 22.22 -30.55
C ARG A 97 3.52 22.72 -31.74
N SER A 98 3.69 23.99 -32.09
CA SER A 98 3.23 24.53 -33.37
C SER A 98 3.93 23.72 -34.47
N ILE A 99 3.14 22.98 -35.25
CA ILE A 99 3.60 22.33 -36.49
C ILE A 99 3.54 23.43 -37.55
N PRO A 100 4.66 23.83 -38.19
CA PRO A 100 4.58 24.71 -39.33
C PRO A 100 3.88 23.96 -40.48
N ALA A 101 2.82 24.58 -41.00
CA ALA A 101 2.18 24.17 -42.23
C ALA A 101 3.23 24.19 -43.35
N GLN A 102 3.41 23.07 -44.04
CA GLN A 102 4.13 23.07 -45.31
C GLN A 102 3.17 23.63 -46.37
N ASP A 103 3.54 24.79 -46.90
CA ASP A 103 3.02 25.35 -48.14
C ASP A 103 3.16 24.33 -49.28
N ARG A 104 2.14 24.26 -50.12
CA ARG A 104 2.18 23.66 -51.46
C ARG A 104 1.98 24.75 -52.48
#